data_AF-A0A3Q9S4Z9-F1
#
_entry.id   AF-A0A3Q9S4Z9-F1
#
_cell.length_a   1.000
_cell.length_b   1.000
_cell.length_c   1.000
_cell.angle_alpha   90.00
_cell.angle_beta   90.00
_cell.angle_gamma   90.00
#
_symmetry.space_group_name_H-M   'P 1'
#
loop_
_entity.id
_entity.type
_entity.pdbx_description
1 polymer ?
#
loop_
_entity_poly.entity_id
_entity_poly.type
_entity_poly.pdbx_seq_one_letter_code
_entity_poly.pdbx_strand_id
1 'polypeptide(L)'
;MKKEYSHSKFHDIELKDCKYLGEGHSGRVYLMPNGKVLKIFKSSTSCKAEFDILKSVEGSPHFPKAYELGDHYMIREYVGGMNVYDYIKKYGLSRSFALKVVELVTHMKKLGFTKLEVRFPHLFVQENGTLMLIDPRKSYEEYIPYPKSFFRKLKKMGLLDKFIQILEEERKGLKWVEYIKDK
;
A
#
# COMPACT_ATOMS: atom_id res chain seq x y z
N MET A 1 -39.76 1.11 12.42
CA MET A 1 -38.46 0.79 13.06
C MET A 1 -37.44 1.83 12.63
N LYS A 2 -37.00 2.70 13.55
CA LYS A 2 -35.90 3.64 13.30
C LYS A 2 -34.60 2.83 13.27
N LYS A 3 -33.84 2.92 12.17
CA LYS A 3 -32.47 2.39 12.15
C LYS A 3 -31.65 3.24 13.12
N GLU A 4 -31.21 2.64 14.22
CA GLU A 4 -30.15 3.23 15.04
C GLU A 4 -28.89 3.30 14.19
N TYR A 5 -28.55 4.50 13.74
CA TYR A 5 -27.22 4.76 13.22
C TYR A 5 -26.27 4.71 14.41
N SER A 6 -25.36 3.73 14.42
CA SER A 6 -24.31 3.64 15.42
C SER A 6 -23.56 4.97 15.45
N HIS A 7 -23.53 5.62 16.60
CA HIS A 7 -22.87 6.91 16.76
C HIS A 7 -21.37 6.75 16.46
N SER A 8 -20.90 7.39 15.38
CA SER A 8 -19.47 7.44 15.04
C SER A 8 -18.72 8.14 16.17
N LYS A 9 -17.64 7.53 16.68
CA LYS A 9 -16.82 8.04 17.80
C LYS A 9 -15.93 9.24 17.40
N PHE A 10 -16.10 9.80 16.20
CA PHE A 10 -15.16 10.78 15.62
C PHE A 10 -15.82 12.10 15.23
N HIS A 11 -17.08 12.34 15.60
CA HIS A 11 -17.78 13.60 15.31
C HIS A 11 -17.14 14.85 15.93
N ASP A 12 -16.32 14.70 16.97
CA ASP A 12 -15.72 15.83 17.71
C ASP A 12 -14.32 16.23 17.23
N ILE A 13 -13.82 15.66 16.12
CA ILE A 13 -12.49 16.00 15.59
C ILE A 13 -12.64 16.99 14.44
N GLU A 14 -12.23 18.23 14.69
CA GLU A 14 -12.15 19.23 13.64
C GLU A 14 -10.89 19.04 12.78
N LEU A 15 -10.99 19.33 11.47
CA LEU A 15 -9.85 19.21 10.55
C LEU A 15 -8.67 20.11 10.93
N LYS A 16 -8.93 21.23 11.62
CA LYS A 16 -7.90 22.16 12.10
C LYS A 16 -6.95 21.51 13.11
N ASP A 17 -7.42 20.49 13.83
CA ASP A 17 -6.65 19.76 14.84
C ASP A 17 -5.84 18.61 14.23
N CYS A 18 -6.03 18.34 12.93
CA CYS A 18 -5.34 17.27 12.23
C CYS A 18 -4.12 17.78 11.47
N LYS A 19 -3.00 17.05 11.56
CA LYS A 19 -1.80 17.34 10.77
C LYS A 19 -1.96 16.83 9.35
N TYR A 20 -1.84 17.71 8.36
CA TYR A 20 -1.82 17.33 6.96
C TYR A 20 -0.62 16.42 6.63
N LEU A 21 -0.88 15.27 6.00
CA LEU A 21 0.15 14.31 5.57
C LEU A 21 0.40 14.34 4.06
N GLY A 22 -0.60 14.74 3.26
CA GLY A 22 -0.46 14.86 1.82
C GLY A 22 -1.78 14.75 1.05
N GLU A 23 -1.70 15.03 -0.24
CA GLU A 23 -2.79 14.87 -1.20
C GLU A 23 -2.31 13.99 -2.35
N GLY A 24 -3.15 13.04 -2.74
CA GLY A 24 -2.95 12.24 -3.94
C GLY A 24 -4.15 12.34 -4.86
N HIS A 25 -4.13 11.50 -5.89
CA HIS A 25 -5.24 11.41 -6.85
C HIS A 25 -6.60 11.19 -6.17
N SER A 26 -6.66 10.34 -5.13
CA SER A 26 -7.92 9.97 -4.48
C SER A 26 -8.45 11.01 -3.50
N GLY A 27 -7.61 11.96 -3.06
CA GLY A 27 -7.97 12.93 -2.03
C GLY A 27 -6.85 13.17 -1.03
N ARG A 28 -7.23 13.71 0.14
CA ARG A 28 -6.33 14.27 1.15
C ARG A 28 -6.22 13.35 2.36
N VAL A 29 -5.06 13.38 2.99
CA VAL A 29 -4.72 12.52 4.13
C VAL A 29 -4.23 13.37 5.28
N TYR A 30 -4.75 13.11 6.48
CA TYR A 30 -4.45 13.82 7.70
C TYR A 30 -4.17 12.84 8.83
N LEU A 31 -3.25 13.19 9.73
CA LEU A 31 -3.02 12.51 11.01
C LEU A 31 -3.85 13.20 12.08
N MET A 32 -4.74 12.45 12.71
CA MET A 32 -5.59 12.92 13.79
C MET A 32 -4.84 12.94 15.13
N PRO A 33 -5.27 13.74 16.12
CA PRO A 33 -4.64 13.81 17.44
C PRO A 33 -4.52 12.46 18.16
N ASN A 34 -5.43 11.53 17.89
CA ASN A 34 -5.43 10.18 18.46
C ASN A 34 -4.49 9.19 17.74
N GLY A 35 -3.63 9.67 16.84
CA GLY A 35 -2.66 8.85 16.10
C GLY A 35 -3.22 8.06 14.93
N LYS A 36 -4.52 8.18 14.62
CA LYS A 36 -5.12 7.54 13.43
C LYS A 36 -5.07 8.45 12.20
N VAL A 37 -5.25 7.88 11.02
CA VAL A 37 -5.28 8.61 9.77
C VAL A 37 -6.71 8.82 9.31
N LEU A 38 -7.08 10.09 9.08
CA LEU A 38 -8.26 10.48 8.34
C LEU A 38 -7.90 10.65 6.86
N LYS A 39 -8.49 9.86 5.98
CA LYS A 39 -8.39 10.04 4.54
C LYS A 39 -9.72 10.50 4.00
N ILE A 40 -9.74 11.69 3.39
CA ILE A 40 -10.91 12.28 2.73
C ILE A 40 -10.77 12.04 1.23
N PHE A 41 -11.79 11.44 0.63
CA PHE A 41 -11.82 11.02 -0.75
C PHE A 41 -12.62 11.97 -1.62
N LYS A 42 -12.20 12.11 -2.88
CA LYS A 42 -12.94 12.84 -3.93
C LYS A 42 -14.17 12.05 -4.44
N SER A 43 -14.21 10.74 -4.19
CA SER A 43 -15.25 9.82 -4.66
C SER A 43 -15.64 8.85 -3.55
N SER A 44 -16.94 8.80 -3.22
CA SER A 44 -17.49 7.85 -2.26
C SER A 44 -17.31 6.39 -2.68
N THR A 45 -17.51 6.08 -3.97
CA THR A 45 -17.28 4.73 -4.52
C THR A 45 -15.83 4.30 -4.32
N SER A 46 -14.86 5.20 -4.57
CA SER A 46 -13.44 4.89 -4.34
C SER A 46 -13.12 4.72 -2.86
N CYS A 47 -13.77 5.50 -1.98
CA CYS A 47 -13.65 5.39 -0.53
C CYS A 47 -14.09 3.99 -0.07
N LYS A 48 -15.32 3.60 -0.42
CA LYS A 48 -15.89 2.30 -0.07
C LYS A 48 -15.05 1.14 -0.63
N ALA A 49 -14.64 1.22 -1.90
CA ALA A 49 -13.84 0.15 -2.51
C ALA A 49 -12.48 -0.04 -1.80
N GLU A 50 -11.79 1.04 -1.42
CA GLU A 50 -10.53 0.93 -0.67
C GLU A 50 -10.76 0.39 0.75
N PHE A 51 -11.81 0.83 1.43
CA PHE A 51 -12.19 0.32 2.75
C PHE A 51 -12.49 -1.18 2.72
N ASP A 52 -13.29 -1.65 1.74
CA ASP A 52 -13.66 -3.05 1.59
C ASP A 52 -12.42 -3.94 1.36
N ILE A 53 -11.43 -3.46 0.57
CA ILE A 53 -10.14 -4.16 0.38
C ILE A 53 -9.36 -4.23 1.70
N LEU A 54 -9.23 -3.12 2.42
CA LEU A 54 -8.50 -3.13 3.70
C LEU A 54 -9.17 -4.02 4.75
N LYS A 55 -10.51 -4.11 4.71
CA LYS A 55 -11.27 -5.03 5.56
C LYS A 55 -11.08 -6.49 5.18
N SER A 56 -11.01 -6.83 3.89
CA SER A 56 -10.79 -8.23 3.47
C SER A 56 -9.39 -8.76 3.81
N VAL A 57 -8.41 -7.87 4.02
CA VAL A 57 -7.03 -8.22 4.39
C VAL A 57 -6.68 -7.88 5.85
N GLU A 58 -7.68 -7.57 6.67
CA GLU A 58 -7.48 -7.19 8.07
C GLU A 58 -6.71 -8.28 8.83
N GLY A 59 -5.68 -7.89 9.58
CA GLY A 59 -4.77 -8.81 10.26
C GLY A 59 -3.50 -9.17 9.46
N SER A 60 -3.44 -8.85 8.17
CA SER A 60 -2.20 -8.94 7.41
C SER A 60 -1.15 -7.93 7.92
N PRO A 61 0.14 -8.31 8.03
CA PRO A 61 1.20 -7.39 8.44
C PRO A 61 1.57 -6.37 7.35
N HIS A 62 0.98 -6.48 6.16
CA HIS A 62 1.34 -5.68 4.99
C HIS A 62 0.37 -4.55 4.67
N PHE A 63 -0.73 -4.42 5.42
CA PHE A 63 -1.78 -3.44 5.14
C PHE A 63 -2.25 -2.75 6.42
N PRO A 64 -2.60 -1.46 6.38
CA PRO A 64 -3.15 -0.77 7.54
C PRO A 64 -4.56 -1.29 7.86
N LYS A 65 -4.88 -1.37 9.15
CA LYS A 65 -6.26 -1.64 9.59
C LYS A 65 -7.17 -0.47 9.23
N ALA A 66 -8.34 -0.75 8.65
CA ALA A 66 -9.39 0.23 8.46
C ALA A 66 -10.37 0.18 9.63
N TYR A 67 -10.66 1.32 10.26
CA TYR A 67 -11.49 1.39 11.47
C TYR A 67 -12.91 1.84 11.18
N GLU A 68 -13.07 2.88 10.36
CA GLU A 68 -14.36 3.49 10.09
C GLU A 68 -14.48 3.92 8.63
N LEU A 69 -15.70 3.83 8.10
CA LEU A 69 -16.10 4.31 6.78
C LEU A 69 -17.24 5.32 6.93
N GLY A 70 -17.05 6.50 6.37
CA GLY A 70 -18.12 7.45 6.05
C GLY A 70 -18.25 7.64 4.54
N ASP A 71 -19.19 8.47 4.11
CA ASP A 71 -19.52 8.63 2.68
C ASP A 71 -18.31 9.00 1.82
N HIS A 72 -17.48 9.93 2.30
CA HIS A 72 -16.30 10.43 1.59
C HIS A 72 -15.04 10.37 2.45
N TYR A 73 -15.03 9.60 3.52
CA TYR A 73 -13.84 9.46 4.35
C TYR A 73 -13.69 8.07 4.94
N MET A 74 -12.45 7.74 5.28
CA MET A 74 -12.11 6.55 6.05
C MET A 74 -11.15 6.94 7.16
N ILE A 75 -11.30 6.29 8.31
CA ILE A 75 -10.32 6.31 9.39
C ILE A 75 -9.56 4.99 9.36
N ARG A 76 -8.23 5.05 9.33
CA ARG A 76 -7.36 3.86 9.29
C ARG A 76 -6.11 4.02 10.16
N GLU A 77 -5.39 2.93 10.31
CA GLU A 77 -4.09 2.88 10.98
C GLU A 77 -3.08 3.81 10.30
N TYR A 78 -2.31 4.52 11.12
CA TYR A 78 -1.16 5.28 10.64
C TYR A 78 -0.03 4.33 10.28
N VAL A 79 0.51 4.50 9.07
CA VAL A 79 1.68 3.75 8.62
C VAL A 79 2.86 4.70 8.67
N GLY A 80 3.74 4.44 9.63
CA GLY A 80 5.02 5.13 9.75
C GLY A 80 6.08 4.49 8.85
N GLY A 81 7.32 4.55 9.30
CA GLY A 81 8.47 4.06 8.55
C GLY A 81 8.90 4.97 7.41
N MET A 82 9.84 4.50 6.60
CA MET A 82 10.45 5.26 5.53
C MET A 82 9.79 4.93 4.19
N ASN A 83 9.47 5.93 3.37
CA ASN A 83 9.03 5.65 2.00
C ASN A 83 10.11 4.88 1.24
N VAL A 84 9.72 3.88 0.45
CA VAL A 84 10.66 3.01 -0.27
C VAL A 84 11.60 3.76 -1.20
N TYR A 85 11.15 4.85 -1.81
CA TYR A 85 12.04 5.67 -2.64
C TYR A 85 13.20 6.23 -1.82
N ASP A 86 12.90 6.80 -0.65
CA ASP A 86 13.90 7.39 0.24
C ASP A 86 14.77 6.30 0.90
N TYR A 87 14.17 5.16 1.25
CA TYR A 87 14.89 4.01 1.78
C TYR A 87 15.95 3.50 0.80
N ILE A 88 15.58 3.28 -0.46
CA ILE A 88 16.51 2.82 -1.49
C ILE A 88 17.58 3.88 -1.77
N LYS A 89 17.23 5.18 -1.75
CA LYS A 89 18.23 6.24 -1.91
C LYS A 89 19.24 6.28 -0.75
N LYS A 90 18.77 6.07 0.48
CA LYS A 90 19.61 6.16 1.68
C LYS A 90 20.48 4.94 1.90
N TYR A 91 19.92 3.73 1.71
CA TYR A 91 20.58 2.47 2.07
C TYR A 91 20.95 1.60 0.87
N GLY A 92 20.55 1.99 -0.34
CA GLY A 92 20.71 1.20 -1.54
C GLY A 92 19.73 0.03 -1.63
N LEU A 93 19.75 -0.63 -2.80
CA LEU A 93 19.01 -1.88 -2.99
C LEU A 93 19.79 -3.06 -2.39
N SER A 94 19.31 -3.61 -1.27
CA SER A 94 19.86 -4.80 -0.62
C SER A 94 19.15 -6.08 -1.06
N ARG A 95 19.82 -7.23 -0.86
CA ARG A 95 19.22 -8.56 -1.04
C ARG A 95 17.99 -8.75 -0.15
N SER A 96 18.10 -8.42 1.14
CA SER A 96 17.01 -8.56 2.11
C SER A 96 15.77 -7.76 1.70
N PHE A 97 15.94 -6.53 1.20
CA PHE A 97 14.85 -5.71 0.71
C PHE A 97 14.18 -6.35 -0.53
N ALA A 98 14.95 -6.85 -1.48
CA ALA A 98 14.39 -7.52 -2.66
C ALA A 98 13.54 -8.74 -2.28
N LEU A 99 14.01 -9.54 -1.31
CA LEU A 99 13.24 -10.68 -0.79
C LEU A 99 11.97 -10.26 -0.04
N LYS A 100 11.99 -9.14 0.68
CA LYS A 100 10.80 -8.57 1.33
C LYS A 100 9.74 -8.12 0.31
N VAL A 101 10.15 -7.63 -0.87
CA VAL A 101 9.22 -7.34 -1.97
C VAL A 101 8.58 -8.62 -2.50
N VAL A 102 9.35 -9.69 -2.66
CA VAL A 102 8.81 -11.01 -3.06
C VAL A 102 7.82 -11.54 -2.03
N GLU A 103 8.15 -11.43 -0.74
CA GLU A 103 7.28 -11.81 0.39
C GLU A 103 5.94 -11.07 0.32
N LEU A 104 5.96 -9.74 0.22
CA LEU A 104 4.76 -8.92 0.09
C LEU A 104 3.88 -9.37 -1.08
N VAL A 105 4.45 -9.49 -2.28
CA VAL A 105 3.64 -9.80 -3.47
C VAL A 105 3.13 -11.25 -3.44
N THR A 106 3.91 -12.19 -2.89
CA THR A 106 3.47 -13.57 -2.68
C THR A 106 2.31 -13.60 -1.68
N HIS A 107 2.38 -12.78 -0.64
CA HIS A 107 1.29 -12.63 0.33
C HIS A 107 0.04 -12.04 -0.31
N MET A 108 0.16 -10.98 -1.13
CA MET A 108 -0.95 -10.43 -1.92
C MET A 108 -1.64 -11.51 -2.77
N LYS A 109 -0.85 -12.34 -3.47
CA LYS A 109 -1.39 -13.44 -4.28
C LYS A 109 -2.17 -14.45 -3.42
N LYS A 110 -1.67 -14.79 -2.22
CA LYS A 110 -2.38 -15.68 -1.28
C LYS A 110 -3.69 -15.09 -0.76
N LEU A 111 -3.77 -13.76 -0.64
CA LEU A 111 -5.00 -13.03 -0.30
C LEU A 111 -5.96 -12.85 -1.50
N GLY A 112 -5.68 -13.51 -2.63
CA GLY A 112 -6.56 -13.51 -3.80
C GLY A 112 -6.44 -12.30 -4.72
N PHE A 113 -5.42 -11.44 -4.53
CA PHE A 113 -5.22 -10.26 -5.39
C PHE A 113 -4.90 -10.73 -6.81
N THR A 114 -5.68 -10.25 -7.79
CA THR A 114 -5.44 -10.53 -9.21
C THR A 114 -4.51 -9.49 -9.84
N LYS A 115 -4.49 -8.27 -9.31
CA LYS A 115 -3.55 -7.20 -9.64
C LYS A 115 -2.49 -7.06 -8.55
N LEU A 116 -1.33 -7.62 -8.81
CA LEU A 116 -0.16 -7.60 -7.92
C LEU A 116 0.67 -6.32 -8.06
N GLU A 117 0.00 -5.18 -8.22
CA GLU A 117 0.64 -3.91 -8.48
C GLU A 117 1.11 -3.23 -7.19
N VAL A 118 2.40 -2.91 -7.13
CA VAL A 118 3.02 -2.21 -6.00
C VAL A 118 3.67 -0.92 -6.48
N ARG A 119 3.33 0.21 -5.85
CA ARG A 119 3.83 1.54 -6.25
C ARG A 119 4.60 2.18 -5.10
N PHE A 120 5.77 2.74 -5.40
CA PHE A 120 6.67 3.35 -4.41
C PHE A 120 5.99 4.41 -3.53
N PRO A 121 5.14 5.33 -4.05
CA PRO A 121 4.48 6.34 -3.20
C PRO A 121 3.56 5.76 -2.12
N HIS A 122 3.17 4.49 -2.25
CA HIS A 122 2.27 3.82 -1.33
C HIS A 122 2.96 2.72 -0.53
N LEU A 123 4.27 2.54 -0.68
CA LEU A 123 5.04 1.48 -0.05
C LEU A 123 6.03 2.04 0.97
N PHE A 124 5.94 1.55 2.19
CA PHE A 124 6.73 2.04 3.33
C PHE A 124 7.49 0.89 4.00
N VAL A 125 8.75 1.12 4.31
CA VAL A 125 9.63 0.19 5.02
C VAL A 125 9.55 0.50 6.51
N GLN A 126 9.09 -0.47 7.29
CA GLN A 126 9.04 -0.39 8.76
C GLN A 126 10.44 -0.64 9.36
N GLU A 127 10.61 -0.31 10.63
CA GLU A 127 11.90 -0.47 11.34
C GLU A 127 12.42 -1.91 11.32
N ASN A 128 11.51 -2.90 11.40
CA ASN A 128 11.84 -4.32 11.31
C ASN A 128 12.02 -4.83 9.85
N GLY A 129 11.99 -3.94 8.85
CA GLY A 129 12.11 -4.27 7.43
C GLY A 129 10.83 -4.78 6.77
N THR A 130 9.71 -4.89 7.49
CA THR A 130 8.41 -5.23 6.91
C THR A 130 7.96 -4.12 5.94
N LEU A 131 7.36 -4.53 4.83
CA LEU A 131 6.79 -3.60 3.85
C LEU A 131 5.29 -3.44 4.08
N MET A 132 4.83 -2.20 4.22
CA MET A 132 3.41 -1.87 4.34
C MET A 132 2.93 -1.08 3.11
N LEU A 133 1.79 -1.50 2.55
CA LEU A 133 1.13 -0.90 1.40
C LEU A 133 -0.13 -0.14 1.86
N ILE A 134 -0.13 1.19 1.73
CA ILE A 134 -1.22 2.03 2.26
C ILE A 134 -2.42 2.22 1.31
N ASP A 135 -2.27 1.83 0.03
CA ASP A 135 -3.25 2.11 -1.03
C ASP A 135 -3.29 0.94 -2.03
N PRO A 136 -4.00 -0.16 -1.70
CA PRO A 136 -4.17 -1.34 -2.55
C PRO A 136 -5.31 -1.19 -3.58
N ARG A 137 -5.58 0.02 -4.08
CA ARG A 137 -6.74 0.26 -4.96
C ARG A 137 -6.80 -0.65 -6.19
N LYS A 138 -8.03 -1.02 -6.57
CA LYS A 138 -8.39 -1.74 -7.80
C LYS A 138 -7.66 -3.09 -7.94
N SER A 139 -7.30 -3.69 -6.81
CA SER A 139 -6.51 -4.91 -6.77
C SER A 139 -7.19 -6.16 -7.35
N TYR A 140 -8.49 -6.09 -7.64
CA TYR A 140 -9.30 -7.20 -8.16
C TYR A 140 -9.89 -6.94 -9.57
N GLU A 141 -9.70 -5.75 -10.14
CA GLU A 141 -10.35 -5.32 -11.41
C GLU A 141 -9.61 -5.78 -12.67
N GLU A 142 -8.32 -6.12 -12.56
CA GLU A 142 -7.45 -6.43 -13.69
C GLU A 142 -6.50 -7.57 -13.29
N TYR A 143 -6.09 -8.40 -14.25
CA TYR A 143 -5.06 -9.40 -14.00
C TYR A 143 -3.67 -8.86 -14.31
N ILE A 144 -2.86 -8.64 -13.27
CA ILE A 144 -1.44 -8.27 -13.39
C ILE A 144 -0.64 -9.19 -12.45
N PRO A 145 0.11 -10.18 -12.98
CA PRO A 145 0.74 -11.23 -12.17
C PRO A 145 2.09 -10.84 -11.54
N TYR A 146 2.52 -9.58 -11.65
CA TYR A 146 3.79 -9.08 -11.12
C TYR A 146 3.72 -7.57 -10.81
N PRO A 147 4.60 -7.01 -9.97
CA PRO A 147 4.55 -5.60 -9.59
C PRO A 147 5.14 -4.68 -10.67
N LYS A 148 4.40 -4.50 -11.76
CA LYS A 148 4.83 -3.79 -12.97
C LYS A 148 5.31 -2.36 -12.71
N SER A 149 4.57 -1.54 -11.95
CA SER A 149 5.04 -0.18 -11.64
C SER A 149 6.27 -0.14 -10.76
N PHE A 150 6.45 -1.13 -9.88
CA PHE A 150 7.65 -1.26 -9.05
C PHE A 150 8.88 -1.45 -9.95
N PHE A 151 8.80 -2.37 -10.92
CA PHE A 151 9.89 -2.66 -11.84
C PHE A 151 10.20 -1.47 -12.74
N ARG A 152 9.15 -0.81 -13.26
CA ARG A 152 9.32 0.42 -14.04
C ARG A 152 10.05 1.51 -13.25
N LYS A 153 9.77 1.63 -11.95
CA LYS A 153 10.46 2.61 -11.09
C LYS A 153 11.91 2.20 -10.82
N LEU A 154 12.19 0.92 -10.58
CA LEU A 154 13.57 0.42 -10.46
C LEU A 154 14.38 0.64 -11.74
N LYS A 155 13.79 0.41 -12.92
CA LYS A 155 14.43 0.68 -14.23
C LYS A 155 14.84 2.15 -14.34
N LYS A 156 13.92 3.06 -14.00
CA LYS A 156 14.21 4.51 -13.97
C LYS A 156 15.27 4.91 -12.94
N MET A 157 15.52 4.09 -11.94
CA MET A 157 16.57 4.30 -10.93
C MET A 157 17.89 3.61 -11.31
N GLY A 158 17.96 2.89 -12.43
CA GLY A 158 19.15 2.09 -12.81
C GLY A 158 19.37 0.87 -11.92
N LEU A 159 18.34 0.40 -11.22
CA LEU A 159 18.43 -0.67 -10.21
C LEU A 159 17.73 -1.97 -10.63
N LEU A 160 17.10 -2.02 -11.81
CA LEU A 160 16.32 -3.17 -12.24
C LEU A 160 17.18 -4.42 -12.42
N ASP A 161 18.33 -4.30 -13.09
CA ASP A 161 19.18 -5.46 -13.40
C ASP A 161 19.74 -6.10 -12.11
N LYS A 162 20.20 -5.26 -11.16
CA LYS A 162 20.60 -5.72 -9.83
C LYS A 162 19.46 -6.44 -9.10
N PHE A 163 18.24 -5.91 -9.19
CA PHE A 163 17.07 -6.55 -8.57
C PHE A 163 16.77 -7.91 -9.19
N ILE A 164 16.77 -8.00 -10.53
CA ILE A 164 16.54 -9.26 -11.26
C ILE A 164 17.60 -10.29 -10.91
N GLN A 165 18.88 -9.91 -10.90
CA GLN A 165 19.98 -10.80 -10.54
C GLN A 165 19.75 -11.43 -9.15
N ILE A 166 19.37 -10.61 -8.16
CA ILE A 166 19.05 -11.12 -6.81
C ILE A 166 17.90 -12.13 -6.85
N LEU A 167 16.87 -11.89 -7.66
CA LEU A 167 15.74 -12.81 -7.78
C LEU A 167 16.14 -14.14 -8.45
N GLU A 168 16.98 -14.09 -9.48
CA GLU A 168 17.48 -15.29 -10.16
C GLU A 168 18.37 -16.14 -9.25
N GLU A 169 19.18 -15.50 -8.39
CA GLU A 169 20.01 -16.16 -7.38
C GLU A 169 19.16 -16.83 -6.27
N GLU A 170 18.18 -16.10 -5.73
CA GLU A 170 17.51 -16.46 -4.46
C GLU A 170 16.13 -17.13 -4.63
N ARG A 171 15.49 -16.99 -5.80
CA ARG A 171 14.11 -17.42 -6.06
C ARG A 171 14.00 -18.07 -7.44
N LYS A 172 14.77 -19.15 -7.63
CA LYS A 172 14.71 -19.99 -8.83
C LYS A 172 13.25 -20.37 -9.16
N GLY A 173 12.82 -20.07 -10.39
CA GLY A 173 11.46 -20.35 -10.86
C GLY A 173 10.43 -19.22 -10.63
N LEU A 174 10.81 -18.08 -10.04
CA LEU A 174 9.96 -16.91 -9.99
C LEU A 174 9.79 -16.30 -11.38
N LYS A 175 8.61 -16.49 -11.99
CA LYS A 175 8.29 -16.07 -13.37
C LYS A 175 8.24 -14.57 -13.62
N TRP A 176 8.57 -13.74 -12.63
CA TRP A 176 8.53 -12.28 -12.79
C TRP A 176 9.46 -11.78 -13.89
N VAL A 177 10.62 -12.41 -14.01
CA VAL A 177 11.65 -12.06 -15.00
C VAL A 177 11.15 -12.30 -16.44
N GLU A 178 10.30 -13.31 -16.64
CA GLU A 178 9.71 -13.63 -17.95
C GLU A 178 8.87 -12.44 -18.46
N TYR A 179 8.11 -11.77 -17.58
CA TYR A 179 7.27 -10.62 -17.94
C TYR A 179 8.03 -9.33 -18.27
N ILE A 180 9.34 -9.28 -18.03
CA ILE A 180 10.20 -8.11 -18.28
C ILE A 180 10.88 -8.22 -19.64
N LYS A 181 11.24 -9.42 -20.07
CA LYS A 181 12.04 -9.67 -21.28
C LYS A 181 11.27 -9.42 -22.58
N ASP A 182 9.94 -9.36 -22.51
CA ASP A 182 9.05 -9.17 -23.67
C ASP A 182 8.73 -7.68 -24.00
N LYS A 183 9.42 -6.69 -23.43
CA LYS A 183 9.16 -5.25 -23.67
C LYS A 183 10.39 -4.34 -23.58
#